data_AF-A0A7K1SA40-F1
#
_entry.id   AF-A0A7K1SA40-F1
#
_cell.length_a   1.000
_cell.length_b   1.000
_cell.length_c   1.000
_cell.angle_alpha   90.00
_cell.angle_beta   90.00
_cell.angle_gamma   90.00
#
_symmetry.space_group_name_H-M   'P 1'
#
loop_
_entity.id
_entity.type
_entity.pdbx_description
1 polymer ?
#
loop_
_entity_poly.entity_id
_entity_poly.type
_entity_poly.pdbx_seq_one_letter_code
_entity_poly.pdbx_strand_id
1 'polypeptide(L)'
;MASYHAELEVEGTVLPLRRIFFTASRSRDSKGKPSSGTNWLFFASIDVQEQFTFTEWMFDDTMQKDVTVTFYKSDEESEGETKLKEWTYKGTFCLAMLEMFAGDASYQTTNLFFTGKEVTNGNATLEHEWDLE
;
A
#
# COMPACT_ATOMS: atom_id res chain seq x y z
N MET A 1 -3.87 24.57 11.79
CA MET A 1 -2.82 23.87 11.00
C MET A 1 -3.48 22.86 10.08
N ALA A 2 -3.01 22.73 8.85
CA ALA A 2 -3.47 21.64 8.00
C ALA A 2 -2.91 20.30 8.51
N SER A 3 -3.76 19.29 8.63
CA SER A 3 -3.35 17.92 8.92
C SER A 3 -3.46 17.06 7.66
N TYR A 4 -2.59 16.07 7.55
CA TYR A 4 -2.61 15.08 6.48
C TYR A 4 -2.81 13.71 7.10
N HIS A 5 -3.67 12.93 6.49
CA HIS A 5 -3.82 11.52 6.82
C HIS A 5 -4.07 10.71 5.54
N ALA A 6 -3.94 9.40 5.67
CA ALA A 6 -4.23 8.49 4.57
C ALA A 6 -4.98 7.27 5.12
N GLU A 7 -5.79 6.69 4.24
CA GLU A 7 -6.57 5.48 4.52
C GLU A 7 -6.19 4.38 3.54
N LEU A 8 -6.23 3.15 4.02
CA LEU A 8 -6.08 1.92 3.26
C LEU A 8 -7.43 1.21 3.25
N GLU A 9 -8.01 1.02 2.08
CA GLU A 9 -9.20 0.21 1.90
C GLU A 9 -8.82 -1.16 1.31
N VAL A 10 -9.25 -2.24 1.96
CA VAL A 10 -9.08 -3.62 1.50
C VAL A 10 -10.44 -4.32 1.59
N GLU A 11 -10.98 -4.75 0.45
CA GLU A 11 -12.28 -5.46 0.37
C GLU A 11 -13.42 -4.74 1.13
N GLY A 12 -13.48 -3.41 1.04
CA GLY A 12 -14.49 -2.58 1.72
C GLY A 12 -14.21 -2.30 3.20
N THR A 13 -13.12 -2.82 3.77
CA THR A 13 -12.65 -2.45 5.10
C THR A 13 -11.69 -1.28 4.99
N VAL A 14 -12.03 -0.14 5.60
CA VAL A 14 -11.21 1.08 5.61
C VAL A 14 -10.40 1.15 6.91
N LEU A 15 -9.09 1.32 6.77
CA LEU A 15 -8.12 1.32 7.87
C LEU A 15 -7.27 2.60 7.82
N PRO A 16 -7.07 3.29 8.96
CA PRO A 16 -6.15 4.42 9.01
C PRO A 16 -4.71 3.96 8.81
N LEU A 17 -3.96 4.66 7.96
CA LEU A 17 -2.53 4.41 7.76
C LEU A 17 -1.69 5.25 8.71
N ARG A 18 -0.76 4.58 9.42
CA ARG A 18 0.30 5.28 10.17
C ARG A 18 1.42 5.75 9.26
N ARG A 19 1.77 4.92 8.27
CA ARG A 19 2.82 5.23 7.30
C ARG A 19 2.56 4.49 6.01
N ILE A 20 2.86 5.17 4.91
CA ILE A 20 2.90 4.56 3.58
C ILE A 20 4.12 5.06 2.82
N PHE A 21 4.68 4.20 1.98
CA PHE A 21 5.49 4.65 0.85
C PHE A 21 5.19 3.79 -0.37
N PHE A 22 5.29 4.39 -1.56
CA PHE A 22 5.23 3.70 -2.84
C PHE A 22 6.57 3.86 -3.54
N THR A 23 7.04 2.78 -4.15
CA THR A 23 8.23 2.78 -5.00
C THR A 23 7.91 2.16 -6.34
N ALA A 24 8.42 2.76 -7.40
CA ALA A 24 8.46 2.20 -8.73
C ALA A 24 9.89 2.29 -9.25
N SER A 25 10.45 1.19 -9.73
CA SER A 25 11.85 1.13 -10.16
C SER A 25 12.04 0.18 -11.34
N ARG A 26 13.13 0.38 -12.09
CA ARG A 26 13.55 -0.48 -13.19
C ARG A 26 15.07 -0.62 -13.20
N SER A 27 15.55 -1.76 -13.66
CA SER A 27 16.97 -2.06 -13.78
C SER A 27 17.64 -1.21 -14.86
N ARG A 28 18.96 -1.07 -14.74
CA ARG A 28 19.81 -0.42 -15.74
C ARG A 28 20.90 -1.38 -16.22
N ASP A 29 21.28 -1.26 -17.48
CA ASP A 29 22.46 -1.96 -18.03
C ASP A 29 23.77 -1.32 -17.52
N SER A 30 24.91 -1.89 -17.94
CA SER A 30 26.24 -1.38 -17.58
C SER A 30 26.54 0.04 -18.08
N LYS A 31 25.70 0.60 -18.96
CA LYS A 31 25.80 1.97 -19.49
C LYS A 31 24.76 2.91 -18.87
N GLY A 32 23.97 2.45 -17.91
CA GLY A 32 22.93 3.22 -17.24
C GLY A 32 21.62 3.32 -18.02
N LYS A 33 21.45 2.60 -19.14
CA LYS A 33 20.19 2.59 -19.89
C LYS A 33 19.17 1.65 -19.22
N PRO A 34 17.86 1.99 -19.22
CA PRO A 34 16.83 1.08 -18.73
C PRO A 34 16.92 -0.30 -19.40
N SER A 35 16.92 -1.36 -18.60
CA SER A 35 17.07 -2.75 -19.06
C SER A 35 15.93 -3.68 -18.67
N SER A 36 14.92 -3.17 -17.94
CA SER A 36 13.71 -3.91 -17.57
C SER A 36 12.46 -3.04 -17.65
N GLY A 37 11.29 -3.69 -17.56
CA GLY A 37 10.05 -3.01 -17.19
C GLY A 37 10.14 -2.37 -15.80
N THR A 38 9.19 -1.47 -15.50
CA THR A 38 9.02 -0.94 -14.15
C THR A 38 8.33 -1.98 -13.29
N ASN A 39 8.88 -2.24 -12.11
CA ASN A 39 8.21 -2.95 -11.02
C ASN A 39 7.81 -1.96 -9.94
N TRP A 40 6.81 -2.32 -9.14
CA TRP A 40 6.38 -1.51 -8.01
C TRP A 40 6.19 -2.32 -6.74
N LEU A 41 6.35 -1.61 -5.63
CA LEU A 41 6.14 -2.07 -4.27
C LEU A 41 5.54 -0.91 -3.48
N PHE A 42 4.48 -1.16 -2.73
CA PHE A 42 4.08 -0.23 -1.68
C PHE A 42 4.16 -0.90 -0.31
N PHE A 43 4.44 -0.08 0.68
CA PHE A 43 4.51 -0.46 2.07
C PHE A 43 3.40 0.25 2.82
N ALA A 44 2.68 -0.46 3.68
CA ALA A 44 1.70 0.09 4.59
C ALA A 44 2.03 -0.30 6.04
N SER A 45 1.96 0.66 6.94
CA SER A 45 2.00 0.44 8.38
C SER A 45 0.66 0.84 8.97
N ILE A 46 0.01 -0.10 9.62
CA ILE A 46 -1.29 0.06 10.28
C ILE A 46 -1.16 -0.30 11.76
N ASP A 47 -2.13 0.18 12.55
CA ASP A 47 -2.37 -0.39 13.87
C ASP A 47 -2.73 -1.87 13.76
N VAL A 48 -2.27 -2.67 14.72
CA VAL A 48 -2.67 -4.08 14.80
C VAL A 48 -4.19 -4.17 14.84
N GLN A 49 -4.71 -5.05 14.00
CA GLN A 49 -6.12 -5.40 13.94
C GLN A 49 -6.37 -6.68 14.74
N GLU A 50 -7.54 -6.80 15.35
CA GLU A 50 -7.96 -8.07 15.99
C GLU A 50 -8.20 -9.19 14.97
N GLN A 51 -8.45 -8.81 13.70
CA GLN A 51 -8.75 -9.71 12.61
C GLN A 51 -7.46 -10.21 11.93
N PHE A 52 -7.38 -11.51 11.67
CA PHE A 52 -6.21 -12.18 11.05
C PHE A 52 -6.10 -11.99 9.53
N THR A 53 -6.88 -11.08 8.93
CA THR A 53 -7.04 -10.91 7.47
C THR A 53 -5.70 -10.75 6.73
N PHE A 54 -4.75 -9.99 7.29
CA PHE A 54 -3.44 -9.79 6.65
C PHE A 54 -2.51 -10.98 6.81
N THR A 55 -2.64 -11.74 7.90
CA THR A 55 -1.89 -12.97 8.12
C THR A 55 -2.33 -14.05 7.14
N GLU A 56 -3.64 -14.21 6.95
CA GLU A 56 -4.21 -15.14 5.95
C GLU A 56 -3.73 -14.79 4.54
N TRP A 57 -3.79 -13.50 4.18
CA TRP A 57 -3.31 -13.02 2.88
C TRP A 57 -1.81 -13.20 2.69
N MET A 58 -1.01 -13.12 3.75
CA MET A 58 0.43 -13.41 3.67
C MET A 58 0.71 -14.91 3.56
N PHE A 59 -0.11 -15.78 4.14
CA PHE A 59 0.14 -17.23 4.16
C PHE A 59 -0.36 -17.95 2.91
N ASP A 60 -1.36 -17.38 2.21
CA ASP A 60 -1.85 -17.88 0.93
C ASP A 60 -1.12 -17.17 -0.22
N ASP A 61 -0.23 -17.89 -0.90
CA ASP A 61 0.59 -17.39 -2.01
C ASP A 61 -0.22 -17.07 -3.29
N THR A 62 -1.46 -17.55 -3.37
CA THR A 62 -2.37 -17.29 -4.49
C THR A 62 -3.36 -16.16 -4.21
N MET A 63 -3.58 -15.84 -2.93
CA MET A 63 -4.60 -14.89 -2.51
C MET A 63 -4.29 -13.49 -3.03
N GLN A 64 -5.27 -12.95 -3.75
CA GLN A 64 -5.23 -11.60 -4.32
C GLN A 64 -6.36 -10.76 -3.75
N LYS A 65 -6.06 -9.51 -3.42
CA LYS A 65 -7.08 -8.52 -3.03
C LYS A 65 -6.88 -7.22 -3.80
N ASP A 66 -7.97 -6.48 -3.99
CA ASP A 66 -7.92 -5.12 -4.49
C ASP A 66 -7.76 -4.15 -3.32
N VAL A 67 -6.93 -3.13 -3.52
CA VAL A 67 -6.57 -2.17 -2.48
C VAL A 67 -6.69 -0.76 -3.02
N THR A 68 -7.26 0.13 -2.21
CA THR A 68 -7.26 1.57 -2.49
C THR A 68 -6.52 2.30 -1.38
N VAL A 69 -5.66 3.25 -1.74
CA VAL A 69 -5.09 4.20 -0.77
C VAL A 69 -5.53 5.60 -1.13
N THR A 70 -6.16 6.26 -0.17
CA THR A 70 -6.63 7.64 -0.32
C THR A 70 -5.89 8.57 0.63
N PHE A 71 -5.41 9.70 0.10
CA PHE A 71 -4.74 10.75 0.85
C PHE A 71 -5.69 11.94 1.01
N TYR A 72 -5.75 12.47 2.22
CA TYR A 72 -6.60 13.60 2.55
C TYR A 72 -5.80 14.74 3.17
N LYS A 73 -6.36 15.95 3.04
CA LYS A 73 -5.95 17.12 3.80
C LYS A 73 -7.18 17.64 4.56
N SER A 74 -7.03 17.84 5.86
CA SER A 74 -8.03 18.50 6.68
C SER A 74 -7.51 19.91 6.98
N ASP A 75 -8.35 20.93 6.77
CA ASP A 75 -8.01 22.32 7.06
C ASP A 75 -8.81 22.77 8.28
N GLU A 76 -8.17 23.32 9.31
CA GLU A 76 -8.89 23.77 10.51
C GLU A 76 -9.92 24.89 10.22
N GLU A 77 -9.73 25.63 9.12
CA GLU A 77 -10.64 26.70 8.69
C GLU A 77 -11.82 26.21 7.84
N SER A 78 -11.78 24.96 7.36
CA SER A 78 -12.85 24.35 6.55
C SER A 78 -13.38 23.12 7.28
N GLU A 79 -14.67 23.06 7.61
CA GLU A 79 -15.29 21.94 8.34
C GLU A 79 -15.39 20.62 7.52
N GLY A 80 -14.39 20.31 6.69
CA GLY A 80 -14.40 19.14 5.82
C GLY A 80 -13.02 18.68 5.39
N GLU A 81 -12.96 17.43 4.95
CA GLU A 81 -11.75 16.79 4.46
C GLU A 81 -11.72 16.85 2.94
N THR A 82 -10.58 17.23 2.38
CA THR A 82 -10.38 17.25 0.92
C THR A 82 -9.55 16.04 0.50
N LYS A 83 -10.12 15.18 -0.35
CA LYS A 83 -9.38 14.10 -1.01
C LYS A 83 -8.34 14.71 -1.97
N LEU A 84 -7.07 14.41 -1.73
CA LEU A 84 -5.94 14.91 -2.52
C LEU A 84 -5.55 13.96 -3.64
N LYS A 85 -5.40 12.68 -3.31
CA LYS A 85 -4.82 11.68 -4.21
C LYS A 85 -5.38 10.30 -3.88
N GLU A 86 -5.53 9.49 -4.92
CA GLU A 86 -5.92 8.08 -4.80
C GLU A 86 -4.94 7.21 -5.57
N TRP A 87 -4.61 6.08 -4.98
CA TRP A 87 -3.95 4.97 -5.66
C TRP A 87 -4.89 3.77 -5.62
N THR A 88 -5.03 3.11 -6.76
CA THR A 88 -5.79 1.85 -6.86
C THR A 88 -4.82 0.76 -7.27
N TYR A 89 -4.80 -0.33 -6.53
CA TYR A 89 -3.98 -1.51 -6.78
C TYR A 89 -4.90 -2.71 -6.97
N LYS A 90 -4.79 -3.40 -8.11
CA LYS A 90 -5.61 -4.59 -8.40
C LYS A 90 -4.78 -5.85 -8.44
N GLY A 91 -5.41 -6.95 -8.00
CA GLY A 91 -4.75 -8.26 -7.94
C GLY A 91 -3.48 -8.19 -7.09
N THR A 92 -3.58 -7.58 -5.91
CA THR A 92 -2.46 -7.33 -5.00
C THR A 92 -2.12 -8.60 -4.22
N PHE A 93 -0.84 -8.85 -4.00
CA PHE A 93 -0.29 -9.91 -3.13
C PHE A 93 0.39 -9.29 -1.92
N CYS A 94 0.26 -9.93 -0.76
CA CYS A 94 1.07 -9.61 0.41
C CYS A 94 2.42 -10.35 0.32
N LEU A 95 3.52 -9.61 0.06
CA LEU A 95 4.86 -10.19 -0.13
C LEU A 95 5.61 -10.39 1.18
N ALA A 96 5.35 -9.52 2.15
CA ALA A 96 5.96 -9.62 3.47
C ALA A 96 5.07 -8.97 4.52
N MET A 97 5.08 -9.55 5.70
CA MET A 97 4.42 -9.05 6.89
C MET A 97 5.43 -9.03 8.05
N LEU A 98 5.46 -7.93 8.79
CA LEU A 98 6.18 -7.78 10.03
C LEU A 98 5.25 -7.22 11.09
N GLU A 99 4.92 -8.04 12.08
CA GLU A 99 4.22 -7.59 13.28
C GLU A 99 5.23 -7.15 14.35
N MET A 100 5.01 -5.97 14.92
CA MET A 100 5.91 -5.36 15.88
C MET A 100 5.13 -4.88 17.11
N PHE A 101 5.66 -5.20 18.29
CA PHE A 101 5.18 -4.70 19.56
C PHE A 101 6.35 -4.10 20.34
N ALA A 102 6.15 -2.89 20.86
CA ALA A 102 7.10 -2.21 21.73
C ALA A 102 6.36 -1.67 22.96
N GLY A 103 6.45 -2.40 24.08
CA GLY A 103 5.72 -2.06 25.30
C GLY A 103 6.20 -0.78 25.97
N ASP A 104 7.48 -0.43 25.83
CA ASP A 104 8.07 0.81 26.33
C ASP A 104 7.58 2.06 25.57
N ALA A 105 7.38 1.94 24.26
CA ALA A 105 6.84 2.98 23.41
C ALA A 105 5.30 2.91 23.27
N SER A 106 4.66 1.92 23.91
CA SER A 106 3.21 1.68 23.89
C SER A 106 2.62 1.68 22.47
N TYR A 107 3.27 0.99 21.52
CA TYR A 107 2.73 0.80 20.18
C TYR A 107 2.81 -0.65 19.72
N GLN A 108 1.86 -1.00 18.88
CA GLN A 108 1.79 -2.27 18.17
C GLN A 108 1.39 -1.99 16.72
N THR A 109 2.16 -2.49 15.76
CA THR A 109 1.93 -2.24 14.34
C THR A 109 2.07 -3.49 13.50
N THR A 110 1.29 -3.54 12.43
CA THR A 110 1.45 -4.50 11.34
C THR A 110 2.03 -3.75 10.14
N ASN A 111 3.19 -4.21 9.69
CA ASN A 111 3.92 -3.63 8.57
C ASN A 111 3.84 -4.59 7.38
N LEU A 112 3.31 -4.10 6.26
CA LEU A 112 2.93 -4.92 5.12
C LEU A 112 3.62 -4.40 3.87
N PHE A 113 4.05 -5.32 3.03
CA PHE A 113 4.68 -5.03 1.74
C PHE A 113 3.86 -5.70 0.65
N PHE A 114 3.48 -4.91 -0.34
CA PHE A 114 2.54 -5.31 -1.38
C PHE A 114 3.09 -5.07 -2.77
N THR A 115 2.77 -6.00 -3.66
CA THR A 115 2.90 -5.86 -5.12
C THR A 115 1.63 -6.39 -5.78
N GLY A 116 1.47 -6.27 -7.09
CA GLY A 116 0.25 -6.73 -7.74
C GLY A 116 0.28 -6.59 -9.25
N LYS A 117 -0.86 -6.89 -9.87
CA LYS A 117 -1.04 -6.91 -11.31
C LYS A 117 -1.24 -5.54 -11.92
N GLU A 118 -1.87 -4.61 -11.21
CA GLU A 118 -2.13 -3.27 -11.71
C GLU A 118 -1.93 -2.24 -10.60
N VAL A 119 -1.31 -1.10 -10.93
CA VAL A 119 -1.35 0.11 -10.12
C VAL A 119 -1.76 1.30 -10.96
N THR A 120 -2.71 2.08 -10.45
CA THR A 120 -3.22 3.29 -11.09
C THR A 120 -3.15 4.48 -10.12
N ASN A 121 -2.73 5.63 -10.63
CA ASN A 121 -2.79 6.91 -9.94
C ASN A 121 -3.06 8.06 -10.92
N GLY A 122 -4.24 8.68 -10.80
CA GLY A 122 -4.67 9.71 -11.76
C GLY A 122 -4.72 9.12 -13.18
N ASN A 123 -3.92 9.68 -14.10
CA ASN A 123 -3.87 9.23 -15.49
C ASN A 123 -2.75 8.21 -15.78
N ALA A 124 -2.01 7.78 -14.75
CA ALA A 124 -0.92 6.82 -14.90
C ALA A 124 -1.36 5.42 -14.46
N THR A 125 -1.16 4.44 -15.34
CA THR A 125 -1.41 3.01 -15.07
C THR A 125 -0.18 2.20 -15.43
N LEU A 126 0.15 1.23 -14.58
CA LEU A 126 1.18 0.23 -14.83
C LEU A 126 0.57 -1.15 -14.57
N GLU A 127 0.63 -2.00 -15.58
CA GLU A 127 0.14 -3.38 -15.56
C GLU A 127 1.32 -4.36 -15.65
N HIS A 128 1.17 -5.48 -14.96
CA HIS A 128 2.08 -6.62 -15.03
C HIS A 128 1.33 -7.83 -15.59
N GLU A 129 1.89 -8.42 -16.64
CA GLU A 129 1.46 -9.72 -17.14
C GLU A 129 2.32 -10.79 -16.47
N TRP A 130 1.79 -11.42 -15.42
CA TRP A 130 2.41 -12.56 -14.74
C TRP A 130 1.62 -13.83 -15.04
N ASP A 131 2.30 -14.81 -15.62
CA ASP A 131 1.84 -16.20 -15.62
C ASP A 131 2.24 -16.79 -14.25
N LEU A 132 1.29 -16.82 -13.32
CA LEU A 132 1.46 -17.50 -12.05
C LEU A 132 1.06 -18.97 -12.27
N GLU A 133 2.04 -19.88 -12.24
CA GLU A 133 1.82 -21.33 -12.29
C GLU A 133 1.22 -21.87 -10.99
#